data_AF-A0A920RG77-F1
#
_entry.id   AF-A0A920RG77-F1
#
_cell.length_a   1.000
_cell.length_b   1.000
_cell.length_c   1.000
_cell.angle_alpha   90.00
_cell.angle_beta   90.00
_cell.angle_gamma   90.00
#
_symmetry.space_group_name_H-M   'P 1'
#
loop_
_entity.id
_entity.type
_entity.pdbx_description
1 polymer ?
#
loop_
_entity_poly.entity_id
_entity_poly.type
_entity_poly.pdbx_seq_one_letter_code
_entity_poly.pdbx_strand_id
1 'polypeptide(L)'
;MLDNTLVFDIETVPDIDAGIRLYELDDLPPAQVVKAMQAIRREKTGGSDFLPLYLHRVVAISIGLRTREEFRIWSLGDEKSSEQELVQRFFTGIERYDPVLVSWNGTGFDLPVLHYRSLLQNVSARGYWEVGDKDREYRWNNYLNRFHWRHIDLMDVLAGIRHARTPRWMTFQNCLIYPERARSVARMCATFFLMGNLKSLGTTVKRMCSIRI
;
A
#
# COMPACT_ATOMS: atom_id res chain seq x y z
N MET A 1 -6.61 -0.39 28.14
CA MET A 1 -5.28 -0.39 27.49
C MET A 1 -5.49 0.18 26.11
N LEU A 2 -4.64 1.09 25.65
CA LEU A 2 -4.63 1.43 24.22
C LEU A 2 -3.78 0.36 23.53
N ASP A 3 -4.40 -0.36 22.60
CA ASP A 3 -3.71 -1.28 21.70
C ASP A 3 -2.85 -0.46 20.74
N ASN A 4 -1.71 -1.01 20.33
CA ASN A 4 -0.85 -0.33 19.35
C ASN A 4 -1.67 -0.10 18.08
N THR A 5 -1.59 1.09 17.49
CA THR A 5 -2.30 1.42 16.25
C THR A 5 -1.30 1.78 15.17
N LEU A 6 -1.38 1.13 14.02
CA LEU A 6 -0.48 1.35 12.89
C LEU A 6 -1.30 1.79 11.68
N VAL A 7 -1.10 3.04 11.28
CA VAL A 7 -1.62 3.60 10.02
C VAL A 7 -0.57 3.41 8.93
N PHE A 8 -0.97 3.00 7.74
CA PHE A 8 -0.04 2.83 6.62
C PHE A 8 -0.65 3.19 5.27
N ASP A 9 0.24 3.44 4.31
CA ASP A 9 -0.06 3.69 2.89
C ASP A 9 1.15 3.23 2.05
N ILE A 10 0.90 2.63 0.89
CA ILE A 10 1.96 2.17 -0.03
C ILE A 10 2.02 3.02 -1.29
N GLU A 11 3.25 3.24 -1.76
CA GLU A 11 3.48 3.82 -3.07
C GLU A 11 4.04 2.76 -4.01
N THR A 12 3.50 2.74 -5.24
CA THR A 12 3.81 1.70 -6.22
C THR A 12 4.16 2.27 -7.57
N VAL A 13 4.91 1.48 -8.34
CA VAL A 13 5.20 1.69 -9.76
C VAL A 13 4.79 0.44 -10.55
N PRO A 14 4.55 0.53 -11.87
CA PRO A 14 4.35 -0.65 -12.69
C PRO A 14 5.52 -1.64 -12.57
N ASP A 15 5.22 -2.91 -12.36
CA ASP A 15 6.23 -3.98 -12.38
C ASP A 15 6.55 -4.34 -13.84
N ILE A 16 7.61 -3.73 -14.35
CA ILE A 16 8.08 -3.90 -15.73
C ILE A 16 8.54 -5.33 -15.97
N ASP A 17 9.27 -5.93 -15.02
CA ASP A 17 9.79 -7.28 -15.17
C ASP A 17 8.66 -8.30 -15.24
N ALA A 18 7.63 -8.15 -14.40
CA ALA A 18 6.43 -8.98 -14.48
C ALA A 18 5.62 -8.71 -15.76
N GLY A 19 5.55 -7.45 -16.20
CA GLY A 19 4.91 -7.06 -17.45
C GLY A 19 5.55 -7.72 -18.67
N ILE A 20 6.89 -7.71 -18.74
CA ILE A 20 7.66 -8.37 -19.80
C ILE A 20 7.33 -9.86 -19.83
N ARG A 21 7.44 -10.56 -18.68
CA ARG A 21 7.18 -12.00 -18.60
C ARG A 21 5.75 -12.40 -18.94
N LEU A 22 4.77 -11.60 -18.52
CA LEU A 22 3.35 -11.95 -18.68
C LEU A 22 2.82 -11.70 -20.10
N TYR A 23 3.41 -10.74 -20.80
CA TYR A 23 2.93 -10.27 -22.09
C TYR A 23 3.95 -10.44 -23.22
N GLU A 24 5.07 -11.12 -22.97
CA GLU A 24 6.12 -11.42 -23.95
C GLU A 24 6.63 -10.15 -24.65
N LEU A 25 7.01 -9.15 -23.84
CA LEU A 25 7.37 -7.79 -24.30
C LEU A 25 8.88 -7.52 -24.25
N ASP A 26 9.72 -8.55 -24.38
CA ASP A 26 11.16 -8.49 -24.17
C ASP A 26 11.89 -7.49 -25.11
N ASP A 27 11.32 -7.24 -26.30
CA ASP A 27 11.88 -6.32 -27.31
C ASP A 27 11.57 -4.84 -27.05
N LEU A 28 10.75 -4.52 -26.03
CA LEU A 28 10.32 -3.16 -25.77
C LEU A 28 11.18 -2.48 -24.69
N PRO A 29 11.51 -1.18 -24.87
CA PRO A 29 12.15 -0.42 -23.80
C PRO A 29 11.17 -0.25 -22.61
N PRO A 30 11.66 -0.07 -21.37
CA PRO A 30 10.84 -0.06 -20.15
C PRO A 30 9.61 0.85 -20.19
N ALA A 31 9.75 2.07 -20.74
CA ALA A 31 8.64 3.01 -20.86
C ALA A 31 7.54 2.54 -21.84
N GLN A 32 7.90 1.76 -22.86
CA GLN A 32 6.95 1.19 -23.82
C GLN A 32 6.28 -0.07 -23.26
N VAL A 33 6.97 -0.87 -22.44
CA VAL A 33 6.36 -1.97 -21.69
C VAL A 33 5.19 -1.46 -20.85
N VAL A 34 5.41 -0.39 -20.07
CA VAL A 34 4.33 0.19 -19.24
C VAL A 34 3.14 0.64 -20.08
N LYS A 35 3.39 1.30 -21.23
CA LYS A 35 2.31 1.73 -22.14
C LYS A 35 1.56 0.54 -22.72
N ALA A 36 2.27 -0.52 -23.11
CA ALA A 36 1.68 -1.75 -23.62
C ALA A 36 0.78 -2.42 -22.55
N MET A 37 1.28 -2.56 -21.31
CA MET A 37 0.48 -3.09 -20.19
C MET A 37 -0.80 -2.28 -19.96
N GLN A 38 -0.71 -0.94 -20.00
CA GLN A 38 -1.85 -0.05 -19.86
C GLN A 38 -2.83 -0.13 -21.04
N ALA A 39 -2.34 -0.34 -22.26
CA ALA A 39 -3.18 -0.53 -23.44
C ALA A 39 -3.94 -1.85 -23.36
N ILE A 40 -3.25 -2.95 -23.05
CA ILE A 40 -3.85 -4.28 -22.82
C ILE A 40 -4.91 -4.20 -21.72
N ARG A 41 -4.64 -3.46 -20.64
CA ARG A 41 -5.58 -3.27 -19.53
C ARG A 41 -6.83 -2.49 -19.95
N ARG A 42 -6.67 -1.43 -20.76
CA ARG A 42 -7.79 -0.64 -21.29
C ARG A 42 -8.70 -1.46 -22.18
N GLU A 43 -8.12 -2.25 -23.07
CA GLU A 43 -8.85 -3.17 -23.94
C GLU A 43 -9.67 -4.18 -23.12
N LYS A 44 -9.04 -4.84 -22.15
CA LYS A 44 -9.70 -5.84 -21.29
C LYS A 44 -10.81 -5.29 -20.40
N THR A 45 -10.73 -4.02 -20.00
CA THR A 45 -11.67 -3.43 -19.02
C THR A 45 -12.67 -2.46 -19.64
N GLY A 46 -12.59 -2.21 -20.95
CA GLY A 46 -13.45 -1.23 -21.62
C GLY A 46 -13.13 0.23 -21.25
N GLY A 47 -11.90 0.53 -20.82
CA GLY A 47 -11.44 1.92 -20.66
C GLY A 47 -10.55 2.23 -19.46
N SER A 48 -10.35 1.31 -18.50
CA SER A 48 -9.46 1.56 -17.36
C SER A 48 -8.02 1.19 -17.70
N ASP A 49 -7.07 2.09 -17.42
CA ASP A 49 -5.63 1.85 -17.51
C ASP A 49 -4.98 1.46 -16.18
N PHE A 50 -5.79 1.34 -15.11
CA PHE A 50 -5.32 0.93 -13.80
C PHE A 50 -4.91 -0.54 -13.82
N LEU A 51 -3.61 -0.79 -13.61
CA LEU A 51 -3.03 -2.12 -13.72
C LEU A 51 -3.64 -3.09 -12.70
N PRO A 52 -3.69 -4.40 -13.01
CA PRO A 52 -3.98 -5.43 -12.04
C PRO A 52 -3.02 -5.36 -10.83
N LEU A 53 -3.52 -5.67 -9.63
CA LEU A 53 -2.79 -5.52 -8.37
C LEU A 53 -1.42 -6.23 -8.35
N TYR A 54 -1.32 -7.41 -8.97
CA TYR A 54 -0.07 -8.16 -9.06
C TYR A 54 0.99 -7.52 -9.98
N LEU A 55 0.63 -6.51 -10.79
CA LEU A 55 1.54 -5.73 -11.64
C LEU A 55 1.98 -4.41 -10.99
N HIS A 56 1.74 -4.24 -9.70
CA HIS A 56 2.27 -3.13 -8.91
C HIS A 56 3.49 -3.58 -8.12
N ARG A 57 4.59 -2.84 -8.23
CA ARG A 57 5.82 -2.99 -7.45
C ARG A 57 5.87 -1.90 -6.38
N VAL A 58 6.11 -2.28 -5.12
CA VAL A 58 6.20 -1.36 -3.99
C VAL A 58 7.55 -0.62 -4.01
N VAL A 59 7.50 0.70 -3.87
CA VAL A 59 8.70 1.57 -3.84
C VAL A 59 8.82 2.39 -2.56
N ALA A 60 7.73 2.55 -1.82
CA ALA A 60 7.76 3.12 -0.48
C ALA A 60 6.57 2.63 0.34
N ILE A 61 6.73 2.60 1.66
CA ILE A 61 5.64 2.36 2.61
C ILE A 61 5.76 3.43 3.69
N SER A 62 4.70 4.20 3.89
CA SER A 62 4.61 5.20 4.96
C SER A 62 3.92 4.60 6.17
N ILE A 63 4.42 4.87 7.37
CA ILE A 63 3.92 4.31 8.63
C ILE A 63 3.69 5.43 9.63
N GLY A 64 2.53 5.44 10.27
CA GLY A 64 2.25 6.15 11.51
C GLY A 64 1.96 5.14 12.62
N LEU A 65 2.85 5.00 13.60
CA LEU A 65 2.66 4.08 14.74
C LEU A 65 2.37 4.88 16.01
N ARG A 66 1.22 4.59 16.62
CA ARG A 66 0.86 5.01 17.97
C ARG A 66 1.06 3.85 18.92
N THR A 67 1.95 4.03 19.90
CA THR A 67 2.06 3.17 21.08
C THR A 67 1.53 3.91 22.30
N ARG A 68 1.58 3.29 23.48
CA ARG A 68 1.20 3.97 24.74
C ARG A 68 2.08 5.16 25.06
N GLU A 69 3.34 5.09 24.69
CA GLU A 69 4.37 6.05 25.10
C GLU A 69 4.58 7.13 24.05
N GLU A 70 4.36 6.82 22.77
CA GLU A 70 4.76 7.71 21.69
C GLU A 70 3.93 7.61 20.42
N PHE A 71 4.14 8.60 19.55
CA PHE A 71 3.68 8.60 18.17
C PHE A 71 4.85 8.87 17.27
N ARG A 72 5.00 8.05 16.24
CA ARG A 72 6.04 8.25 15.23
C ARG A 72 5.45 8.11 13.84
N ILE A 73 5.87 8.98 12.93
CA ILE A 73 5.61 8.86 11.51
C ILE A 73 6.95 8.76 10.78
N TRP A 74 7.11 7.76 9.93
CA TRP A 74 8.30 7.56 9.12
C TRP A 74 7.99 6.71 7.89
N SER A 75 8.90 6.71 6.91
CA SER A 75 8.85 5.78 5.78
C SER A 75 9.72 4.57 6.07
N LEU A 76 9.27 3.38 5.69
CA LEU A 76 10.09 2.18 5.71
C LEU A 76 11.18 2.31 4.64
N GLY A 77 12.42 2.00 5.04
CA GLY A 77 13.59 2.04 4.16
C GLY A 77 14.04 3.43 3.75
N ASP A 78 14.96 3.47 2.79
CA ASP A 78 15.40 4.69 2.10
C ASP A 78 15.43 4.48 0.58
N GLU A 79 15.98 5.43 -0.18
CA GLU A 79 16.04 5.37 -1.65
C GLU A 79 16.82 4.17 -2.20
N LYS A 80 17.62 3.50 -1.36
CA LYS A 80 18.42 2.32 -1.70
C LYS A 80 17.79 1.03 -1.19
N SER A 81 16.72 1.12 -0.41
CA SER A 81 16.04 -0.07 0.11
C SER A 81 15.41 -0.86 -1.04
N SER A 82 15.62 -2.17 -0.99
CA SER A 82 14.98 -3.09 -1.92
C SER A 82 13.49 -3.23 -1.59
N GLU A 83 12.68 -3.63 -2.57
CA GLU A 83 11.27 -3.93 -2.32
C GLU A 83 11.10 -5.01 -1.25
N GLN A 84 11.92 -6.07 -1.30
CA GLN A 84 11.93 -7.13 -0.29
C GLN A 84 12.12 -6.56 1.11
N GLU A 85 13.07 -5.63 1.29
CA GLU A 85 13.31 -4.98 2.58
C GLU A 85 12.08 -4.20 3.06
N LEU A 86 11.43 -3.44 2.18
CA LEU A 86 10.23 -2.67 2.53
C LEU A 86 9.10 -3.59 3.00
N VAL A 87 8.80 -4.62 2.21
CA VAL A 87 7.72 -5.59 2.50
C VAL A 87 8.05 -6.39 3.77
N GLN A 88 9.29 -6.84 3.94
CA GLN A 88 9.74 -7.54 5.14
C GLN A 88 9.61 -6.66 6.39
N ARG A 89 10.05 -5.39 6.33
CA ARG A 89 9.94 -4.46 7.46
C ARG A 89 8.48 -4.19 7.84
N PHE A 90 7.58 -4.12 6.86
CA PHE A 90 6.15 -3.95 7.12
C PHE A 90 5.59 -5.11 7.95
N PHE A 91 5.75 -6.35 7.48
CA PHE A 91 5.24 -7.54 8.19
C PHE A 91 5.95 -7.80 9.51
N THR A 92 7.27 -7.52 9.58
CA THR A 92 8.01 -7.59 10.86
C THR A 92 7.48 -6.57 11.87
N GLY A 93 7.07 -5.38 11.40
CA GLY A 93 6.41 -4.39 12.24
C GLY A 93 5.08 -4.90 12.81
N ILE A 94 4.28 -5.57 12.00
CA ILE A 94 3.02 -6.20 12.44
C ILE A 94 3.32 -7.25 13.52
N GLU A 95 4.27 -8.17 13.27
CA GLU A 95 4.63 -9.22 14.24
C GLU A 95 5.18 -8.65 15.55
N ARG A 96 5.97 -7.57 15.48
CA ARG A 96 6.58 -6.96 16.67
C ARG A 96 5.58 -6.21 17.53
N TYR A 97 4.72 -5.40 16.91
CA TYR A 97 3.86 -4.47 17.63
C TYR A 97 2.44 -5.01 17.85
N ASP A 98 2.07 -6.09 17.19
CA ASP A 98 0.71 -6.64 17.15
C ASP A 98 -0.39 -5.56 17.03
N PRO A 99 -0.28 -4.61 16.07
CA PRO A 99 -1.11 -3.42 16.09
C PRO A 99 -2.51 -3.68 15.51
N VAL A 100 -3.46 -2.82 15.85
CA VAL A 100 -4.63 -2.57 15.01
C VAL A 100 -4.15 -1.80 13.77
N LEU A 101 -4.37 -2.39 12.59
CA LEU A 101 -4.07 -1.75 11.32
C LEU A 101 -5.16 -0.77 10.94
N VAL A 102 -4.79 0.40 10.45
CA VAL A 102 -5.72 1.41 9.92
C VAL A 102 -5.25 1.86 8.55
N SER A 103 -6.17 1.91 7.58
CA SER A 103 -5.86 2.31 6.21
C SER A 103 -7.04 3.03 5.56
N TRP A 104 -6.82 3.68 4.42
CA TRP A 104 -7.88 4.14 3.54
C TRP A 104 -7.89 3.31 2.25
N ASN A 105 -8.91 2.47 2.04
CA ASN A 105 -8.99 1.54 0.91
C ASN A 105 -7.85 0.50 0.87
N GLY A 106 -7.24 0.19 2.02
CA GLY A 106 -6.16 -0.79 2.11
C GLY A 106 -6.61 -2.21 1.83
N THR A 107 -7.89 -2.55 2.07
CA THR A 107 -8.47 -3.84 1.67
C THR A 107 -8.59 -3.94 0.15
N GLY A 108 -8.84 -2.83 -0.53
CA GLY A 108 -9.04 -2.79 -1.98
C GLY A 108 -7.74 -2.71 -2.79
N PHE A 109 -6.64 -2.25 -2.18
CA PHE A 109 -5.39 -2.02 -2.90
C PHE A 109 -4.15 -2.43 -2.09
N ASP A 110 -3.84 -1.73 -0.99
CA ASP A 110 -2.55 -1.83 -0.32
C ASP A 110 -2.20 -3.23 0.19
N LEU A 111 -3.09 -3.85 0.96
CA LEU A 111 -2.87 -5.18 1.53
C LEU A 111 -2.82 -6.26 0.44
N PRO A 112 -3.76 -6.33 -0.53
CA PRO A 112 -3.62 -7.25 -1.66
C PRO A 112 -2.31 -7.12 -2.43
N VAL A 113 -1.84 -5.89 -2.68
CA VAL A 113 -0.53 -5.66 -3.31
C VAL A 113 0.57 -6.24 -2.42
N LEU A 114 0.59 -5.91 -1.13
CA LEU A 114 1.57 -6.45 -0.18
C LEU A 114 1.52 -7.98 -0.08
N HIS A 115 0.35 -8.61 -0.22
CA HIS A 115 0.22 -10.09 -0.29
C HIS A 115 0.97 -10.64 -1.49
N TYR A 116 0.67 -10.16 -2.70
CA TYR A 116 1.38 -10.59 -3.91
C TYR A 116 2.87 -10.34 -3.81
N ARG A 117 3.27 -9.16 -3.29
CA ARG A 117 4.69 -8.80 -3.17
C ARG A 117 5.41 -9.63 -2.12
N SER A 118 4.75 -10.03 -1.03
CA SER A 118 5.36 -10.95 -0.06
C SER A 118 5.69 -12.31 -0.67
N LEU A 119 4.80 -12.85 -1.51
CA LEU A 119 5.04 -14.11 -2.22
C LEU A 119 6.21 -13.97 -3.21
N LEU A 120 6.21 -12.91 -4.02
CA LEU A 120 7.26 -12.69 -5.02
C LEU A 120 8.64 -12.39 -4.41
N GLN A 121 8.68 -11.76 -3.23
CA GLN A 121 9.91 -11.39 -2.53
C GLN A 121 10.32 -12.43 -1.46
N ASN A 122 9.65 -13.57 -1.37
CA ASN A 122 9.90 -14.61 -0.35
C ASN A 122 9.89 -14.09 1.10
N VAL A 123 8.96 -13.18 1.40
CA VAL A 123 8.78 -12.59 2.74
C VAL A 123 7.78 -13.42 3.54
N SER A 124 8.22 -13.92 4.69
CA SER A 124 7.33 -14.57 5.65
C SER A 124 6.61 -13.54 6.52
N ALA A 125 5.31 -13.76 6.76
CA ALA A 125 4.45 -12.90 7.55
C ALA A 125 3.54 -13.73 8.46
N ARG A 126 4.13 -14.56 9.32
CA ARG A 126 3.42 -15.61 10.05
C ARG A 126 2.33 -15.04 10.97
N GLY A 127 2.66 -13.97 11.72
CA GLY A 127 1.68 -13.32 12.60
C GLY A 127 0.55 -12.64 11.83
N TYR A 128 0.82 -12.15 10.62
CA TYR A 128 -0.21 -11.54 9.78
C TYR A 128 -1.22 -12.57 9.24
N TRP A 129 -0.73 -13.73 8.81
CA TRP A 129 -1.55 -14.81 8.24
C TRP A 129 -2.21 -15.72 9.29
N GLU A 130 -2.04 -15.44 10.58
CA GLU A 130 -2.66 -16.21 11.64
C GLU A 130 -4.18 -15.97 11.70
N VAL A 131 -4.95 -17.06 11.79
CA VAL A 131 -6.42 -17.05 11.71
C VAL A 131 -7.08 -17.87 12.80
N GLY A 132 -6.34 -18.32 13.81
CA GLY A 132 -6.86 -19.14 14.90
C GLY A 132 -6.28 -20.54 15.01
N ASP A 133 -5.30 -20.90 14.16
CA ASP A 133 -4.71 -22.24 14.10
C ASP A 133 -3.68 -22.43 15.21
N LYS A 134 -2.70 -21.52 15.32
CA LYS A 134 -1.69 -21.58 16.40
C LYS A 134 -2.07 -20.72 17.58
N ASP A 135 -2.79 -19.63 17.35
CA ASP A 135 -3.24 -18.72 18.39
C ASP A 135 -4.75 -18.48 18.29
N ARG A 136 -5.49 -18.99 19.27
CA ARG A 136 -6.97 -18.94 19.30
C ARG A 136 -7.49 -17.51 19.39
N GLU A 137 -6.69 -16.54 19.84
CA GLU A 137 -7.10 -15.12 19.89
C GLU A 137 -7.38 -14.56 18.48
N TYR A 138 -6.69 -15.07 17.46
CA TYR A 138 -6.86 -14.64 16.06
C TYR A 138 -8.08 -15.26 15.38
N ARG A 139 -8.76 -16.22 16.02
CA ARG A 139 -9.93 -16.90 15.42
C ARG A 139 -11.07 -15.93 15.07
N TRP A 140 -11.30 -14.95 15.95
CA TRP A 140 -12.38 -13.97 15.81
C TRP A 140 -11.86 -12.52 15.70
N ASN A 141 -10.53 -12.34 15.62
CA ASN A 141 -9.90 -11.05 15.45
C ASN A 141 -8.53 -11.19 14.76
N ASN A 142 -8.52 -11.27 13.43
CA ASN A 142 -7.31 -11.41 12.58
C ASN A 142 -7.28 -10.33 11.50
N TYR A 143 -6.15 -10.23 10.78
CA TYR A 143 -5.92 -9.21 9.75
C TYR A 143 -6.56 -9.50 8.39
N LEU A 144 -7.04 -10.72 8.16
CA LEU A 144 -7.54 -11.15 6.85
C LEU A 144 -9.05 -10.99 6.71
N ASN A 145 -9.78 -11.20 7.81
CA ASN A 145 -11.23 -11.13 7.78
C ASN A 145 -11.69 -9.68 7.84
N ARG A 146 -12.41 -9.26 6.79
CA ARG A 146 -13.00 -7.92 6.62
C ARG A 146 -13.89 -7.46 7.79
N PHE A 147 -14.49 -8.38 8.54
CA PHE A 147 -15.40 -8.04 9.64
C PHE A 147 -14.73 -8.04 11.02
N HIS A 148 -13.42 -8.26 11.08
CA HIS A 148 -12.65 -8.21 12.31
C HIS A 148 -12.01 -6.82 12.49
N TRP A 149 -11.71 -6.45 13.74
CA TRP A 149 -11.23 -5.10 14.07
C TRP A 149 -9.71 -4.98 14.09
N ARG A 150 -8.97 -6.07 13.84
CA ARG A 150 -7.51 -6.05 13.72
C ARG A 150 -7.04 -5.27 12.49
N HIS A 151 -7.88 -5.14 11.48
CA HIS A 151 -7.71 -4.21 10.38
C HIS A 151 -8.97 -3.38 10.17
N ILE A 152 -8.82 -2.07 10.26
CA ILE A 152 -9.87 -1.07 10.08
C ILE A 152 -9.60 -0.32 8.78
N ASP A 153 -10.29 -0.70 7.71
CA ASP A 153 -10.33 0.11 6.50
C ASP A 153 -11.37 1.22 6.65
N LEU A 154 -10.90 2.46 6.79
CA LEU A 154 -11.76 3.62 7.00
C LEU A 154 -12.75 3.83 5.85
N MET A 155 -12.36 3.52 4.61
CA MET A 155 -13.27 3.65 3.48
C MET A 155 -14.43 2.66 3.61
N ASP A 156 -14.14 1.41 3.99
CA ASP A 156 -15.18 0.39 4.20
C ASP A 156 -16.08 0.72 5.40
N VAL A 157 -15.50 1.16 6.52
CA VAL A 157 -16.26 1.52 7.72
C VAL A 157 -17.18 2.71 7.46
N LEU A 158 -16.67 3.77 6.83
CA LEU A 158 -17.47 4.97 6.50
C LEU A 158 -18.53 4.68 5.42
N ALA A 159 -18.30 3.70 4.54
CA ALA A 159 -19.31 3.20 3.61
C ALA A 159 -20.43 2.39 4.29
N GLY A 160 -20.33 2.15 5.61
CA GLY A 160 -21.25 1.28 6.35
C GLY A 160 -21.09 -0.20 6.00
N ILE A 161 -19.87 -0.62 5.62
CA ILE A 161 -19.52 -2.01 5.21
C ILE A 161 -20.47 -2.50 4.10
N ARG A 162 -20.88 -1.59 3.23
CA ARG A 162 -21.61 -1.86 2.00
C ARG A 162 -20.75 -1.39 0.82
N HIS A 163 -20.94 -1.98 -0.36
CA HIS A 163 -20.36 -1.47 -1.61
C HIS A 163 -21.04 -0.15 -2.03
N ALA A 164 -21.15 0.81 -1.10
CA ALA A 164 -21.56 2.16 -1.42
C ALA A 164 -20.41 2.87 -2.15
N ARG A 165 -20.77 3.80 -3.05
CA ARG A 165 -19.82 4.60 -3.83
C ARG A 165 -19.08 5.57 -2.91
N THR A 166 -18.05 5.08 -2.23
CA THR A 166 -17.23 5.92 -1.38
C THR A 166 -16.38 6.85 -2.22
N PRO A 167 -16.34 8.15 -1.86
CA PRO A 167 -15.53 9.12 -2.58
C PRO A 167 -14.04 8.77 -2.41
N ARG A 168 -13.24 9.08 -3.45
CA ARG A 168 -11.77 9.04 -3.35
C ARG A 168 -11.34 9.86 -2.14
N TRP A 169 -10.32 9.41 -1.41
CA TRP A 169 -9.74 10.10 -0.24
C TRP A 169 -9.65 11.62 -0.43
N MET A 170 -9.07 12.08 -1.55
CA MET A 170 -8.91 13.50 -1.88
C MET A 170 -10.24 14.26 -1.91
N THR A 171 -11.30 13.65 -2.43
CA THR A 171 -12.63 14.26 -2.46
C THR A 171 -13.19 14.40 -1.05
N PHE A 172 -12.97 13.40 -0.19
CA PHE A 172 -13.39 13.45 1.21
C PHE A 172 -12.58 14.45 2.04
N GLN A 173 -11.27 14.58 1.79
CA GLN A 173 -10.41 15.55 2.48
C GLN A 173 -10.89 16.99 2.32
N ASN A 174 -11.45 17.35 1.16
CA ASN A 174 -12.00 18.68 0.93
C ASN A 174 -13.21 18.99 1.83
N CYS A 175 -13.86 17.96 2.39
CA CYS A 175 -14.91 18.12 3.38
C CYS A 175 -14.37 18.23 4.83
N LEU A 176 -13.09 17.92 5.04
CA LEU A 176 -12.43 18.01 6.34
C LEU A 176 -11.73 19.37 6.48
N ILE A 177 -11.57 19.84 7.72
CA ILE A 177 -10.98 21.15 8.05
C ILE A 177 -9.44 21.18 7.82
N TYR A 178 -8.88 20.23 7.06
CA TYR A 178 -7.44 20.07 6.80
C TYR A 178 -7.12 20.16 5.29
N PRO A 179 -7.16 21.35 4.66
CA PRO A 179 -7.46 21.45 3.23
C PRO A 179 -6.25 21.32 2.28
N GLU A 180 -5.00 21.33 2.76
CA GLU A 180 -3.90 21.82 1.92
C GLU A 180 -2.76 20.84 1.55
N ARG A 181 -2.69 19.58 2.04
CA ARG A 181 -1.38 18.88 2.05
C ARG A 181 -1.23 17.48 1.43
N ALA A 182 -2.24 16.92 0.75
CA ALA A 182 -2.09 15.59 0.13
C ALA A 182 -2.36 15.61 -1.40
N ARG A 183 -1.50 16.26 -2.19
CA ARG A 183 -1.52 16.09 -3.66
C ARG A 183 -0.95 14.72 -4.02
N SER A 184 -1.61 14.01 -4.96
CA SER A 184 -1.39 12.59 -5.25
C SER A 184 0.07 12.21 -5.51
N VAL A 185 0.67 11.50 -4.56
CA VAL A 185 2.02 10.93 -4.69
C VAL A 185 1.98 9.78 -5.72
N ALA A 186 0.97 8.92 -5.71
CA ALA A 186 0.79 7.82 -6.68
C ALA A 186 0.97 8.17 -8.18
N ARG A 187 0.33 9.24 -8.70
CA ARG A 187 0.52 9.65 -10.12
C ARG A 187 1.92 10.23 -10.38
N MET A 188 2.49 10.87 -9.37
CA MET A 188 3.85 11.39 -9.44
C MET A 188 4.89 10.27 -9.33
N CYS A 189 4.63 9.20 -8.57
CA CYS A 189 5.52 8.04 -8.43
C CYS A 189 5.85 7.40 -9.78
N ALA A 190 4.82 7.04 -10.55
CA ALA A 190 5.02 6.46 -11.87
C ALA A 190 5.76 7.41 -12.83
N THR A 191 5.45 8.72 -12.76
CA THR A 191 6.09 9.74 -13.61
C THR A 191 7.56 9.93 -13.24
N PHE A 192 7.88 10.07 -11.94
CA PHE A 192 9.24 10.24 -11.45
C PHE A 192 10.10 8.99 -11.63
N PHE A 193 9.51 7.80 -11.48
CA PHE A 193 10.17 6.54 -11.78
C PHE A 193 10.56 6.43 -13.26
N LEU A 194 9.62 6.72 -14.17
CA LEU A 194 9.89 6.69 -15.62
C LEU A 194 10.92 7.75 -16.07
N MET A 195 11.06 8.84 -15.32
CA MET A 195 12.07 9.88 -15.55
C MET A 195 13.43 9.58 -14.88
N GLY A 196 13.58 8.43 -14.20
CA GLY A 196 14.81 8.08 -13.48
C GLY A 196 15.08 8.94 -12.24
N ASN A 197 14.07 9.65 -11.72
CA ASN A 197 14.21 10.63 -10.64
C ASN A 197 13.65 10.11 -9.32
N LEU A 198 14.19 8.99 -8.82
CA LEU A 198 13.80 8.41 -7.52
C LEU A 198 14.11 9.34 -6.33
N LYS A 199 15.07 10.27 -6.48
CA LYS A 199 15.44 11.25 -5.43
C LYS A 199 14.32 12.25 -5.09
N SER A 200 13.56 12.70 -6.09
CA SER A 200 12.41 13.60 -5.86
C SER A 200 11.25 12.88 -5.17
N LEU A 201 11.11 11.57 -5.41
CA LEU A 201 10.17 10.66 -4.76
C LEU A 201 10.47 10.52 -3.26
N GLY A 202 11.70 10.18 -2.90
CA GLY A 202 12.15 10.09 -1.49
C GLY A 202 11.95 11.40 -0.72
N THR A 203 12.19 12.55 -1.38
CA THR A 203 11.99 13.89 -0.79
C THR A 203 10.51 14.22 -0.60
N THR A 204 9.64 13.81 -1.52
CA THR A 204 8.19 14.08 -1.47
C THR A 204 7.50 13.21 -0.41
N VAL A 205 7.86 11.92 -0.36
CA VAL A 205 7.38 10.97 0.66
C VAL A 205 7.89 11.36 2.05
N LYS A 206 9.16 11.75 2.21
CA LYS A 206 9.70 12.27 3.48
C LYS A 206 9.03 13.58 3.94
N ARG A 207 8.74 14.51 3.02
CA ARG A 207 8.03 15.77 3.36
C ARG A 207 6.56 15.55 3.75
N MET A 208 5.91 14.48 3.25
CA MET A 208 4.58 14.09 3.71
C MET A 208 4.61 13.32 5.03
N CYS A 209 5.61 12.48 5.28
CA CYS A 209 5.79 11.83 6.58
C CYS A 209 6.20 12.79 7.70
N SER A 210 6.74 13.97 7.39
CA SER A 210 7.10 14.99 8.39
C SER A 210 5.92 15.83 8.90
N ILE A 211 4.67 15.35 8.77
CA ILE A 211 3.51 15.98 9.40
C ILE A 211 3.70 15.88 10.91
N ARG A 212 4.20 16.96 11.52
CA ARG A 212 3.94 17.22 12.95
C ARG A 212 2.43 17.45 13.06
N ILE A 213 1.75 16.55 13.78
CA ILE A 213 0.46 16.85 14.40
C ILE A 213 0.69 17.93 15.45
#